data_AF-A0A0T9M7N5-F1
#
_entry.id   AF-A0A0T9M7N5-F1
#
_cell.length_a   1.000
_cell.length_b   1.000
_cell.length_c   1.000
_cell.angle_alpha   90.00
_cell.angle_beta   90.00
_cell.angle_gamma   90.00
#
_symmetry.space_group_name_H-M   'P 1'
#
loop_
_entity.id
_entity.type
_entity.pdbx_description
1 polymer ?
#
loop_
_entity_poly.entity_id
_entity_poly.type
_entity_poly.pdbx_seq_one_letter_code
_entity_poly.pdbx_strand_id
1 'polypeptide(L)'
;MQTISNELTITNLTQENIPFSGENNSSPILNSKTEATDYIKLLTQDQCSSQFNTGNTIGELNGRIKIPLNTLEFGSSEKLYYVTANIDYRNLFYLEKGDGNSWDINVLDIKDYHIRQVVFIIDTELSSATLPVDMQMATEKIEELNGVNYVHCNPIIKFSLHKEIFDNDEIKQKSDLINNLKFDPQRKEKLMELLENCSEKNSNCSNNDAVELCKNFPDFFDGTDKITPQMQKNAFELVNELAKIH
;
A
#
# COMPACT_ATOMS: atom_id res chain seq x y z
N MET A 1 15.42 31.87 -42.06
CA MET A 1 14.93 31.46 -40.72
C MET A 1 13.47 31.09 -40.88
N GLN A 2 13.14 29.80 -40.78
CA GLN A 2 11.77 29.32 -40.72
C GLN A 2 11.65 28.41 -39.51
N THR A 3 10.56 28.65 -38.79
CA THR A 3 10.28 28.27 -37.41
C THR A 3 10.05 26.77 -37.30
N ILE A 4 10.76 26.12 -36.38
CA ILE A 4 10.51 24.74 -35.97
C ILE A 4 9.31 24.77 -35.03
N SER A 5 8.18 24.20 -35.46
CA SER A 5 7.02 23.96 -34.61
C SER A 5 7.18 22.57 -34.00
N ASN A 6 7.36 22.50 -32.69
CA ASN A 6 7.32 21.24 -31.95
C ASN A 6 5.84 20.86 -31.76
N GLU A 7 5.31 20.00 -32.63
CA GLU A 7 4.06 19.30 -32.36
C GLU A 7 4.31 18.21 -31.32
N LEU A 8 3.66 18.33 -30.15
CA LEU A 8 3.47 17.22 -29.24
C LEU A 8 2.62 16.16 -29.93
N THR A 9 3.22 15.03 -30.27
CA THR A 9 2.52 13.82 -30.70
C THR A 9 1.82 13.20 -29.51
N ILE A 10 0.54 13.51 -29.35
CA ILE A 10 -0.41 12.70 -28.58
C ILE A 10 -0.65 11.45 -29.43
N THR A 11 -0.09 10.31 -29.02
CA THR A 11 -0.41 9.01 -29.61
C THR A 11 -1.89 8.73 -29.34
N ASN A 12 -2.71 8.87 -30.39
CA ASN A 12 -4.07 8.37 -30.43
C ASN A 12 -4.05 6.85 -30.24
N LEU A 13 -4.19 6.39 -29.00
CA LEU A 13 -4.59 5.02 -28.73
C LEU A 13 -6.07 4.91 -29.11
N THR A 14 -6.30 4.35 -30.30
CA THR A 14 -7.60 3.92 -30.79
C THR A 14 -8.31 3.10 -29.71
N GLN A 15 -9.50 3.55 -29.31
CA GLN A 15 -10.49 2.74 -28.59
C GLN A 15 -10.84 1.52 -29.46
N GLU A 16 -10.12 0.42 -29.28
CA GLU A 16 -10.61 -0.89 -29.67
C GLU A 16 -11.46 -1.43 -28.52
N ASN A 17 -12.75 -1.61 -28.80
CA ASN A 17 -13.68 -2.34 -27.94
C ASN A 17 -13.10 -3.73 -27.65
N ILE A 18 -12.67 -3.99 -26.40
CA ILE A 18 -12.26 -5.34 -25.99
C ILE A 18 -13.52 -6.12 -25.60
N PRO A 19 -13.87 -7.20 -26.34
CA PRO A 19 -14.96 -8.08 -25.93
C PRO A 19 -14.46 -9.03 -24.84
N PHE A 20 -15.08 -9.00 -23.66
CA PHE A 20 -14.90 -10.07 -22.66
C PHE A 20 -15.86 -11.21 -22.96
N SER A 21 -15.39 -12.16 -23.77
CA SER A 21 -15.86 -13.54 -23.79
C SER A 21 -14.61 -14.44 -23.83
N GLY A 22 -14.63 -15.51 -23.03
CA GLY A 22 -13.45 -16.30 -22.66
C GLY A 22 -12.53 -16.78 -23.79
N GLU A 23 -11.31 -17.10 -23.38
CA GLU A 23 -10.26 -17.81 -24.12
C GLU A 23 -9.60 -17.06 -25.28
N ASN A 24 -8.65 -16.16 -24.94
CA ASN A 24 -7.29 -16.21 -25.48
C ASN A 24 -6.32 -15.38 -24.62
N ASN A 25 -5.37 -16.09 -24.02
CA ASN A 25 -4.37 -15.59 -23.09
C ASN A 25 -3.27 -14.79 -23.81
N SER A 26 -3.35 -13.47 -23.74
CA SER A 26 -2.15 -12.64 -23.64
C SER A 26 -2.55 -11.35 -22.97
N SER A 27 -2.49 -11.33 -21.63
CA SER A 27 -2.38 -10.06 -20.91
C SER A 27 -1.30 -9.22 -21.60
N PRO A 28 -1.52 -7.91 -21.82
CA PRO A 28 -0.52 -7.09 -22.48
C PRO A 28 0.81 -7.19 -21.72
N ILE A 29 1.92 -7.23 -22.46
CA ILE A 29 3.25 -7.16 -21.87
C ILE A 29 3.48 -5.71 -21.46
N LEU A 30 3.34 -5.45 -20.16
CA LEU A 30 3.55 -4.14 -19.57
C LEU A 30 5.01 -4.06 -19.13
N ASN A 31 5.75 -3.08 -19.63
CA ASN A 31 7.19 -2.97 -19.43
C ASN A 31 7.57 -2.00 -18.31
N SER A 32 6.61 -1.18 -17.87
CA SER A 32 6.82 -0.19 -16.83
C SER A 32 5.60 -0.02 -15.94
N LYS A 33 5.83 0.53 -14.75
CA LYS A 33 4.78 0.91 -13.82
C LYS A 33 3.80 1.93 -14.41
N THR A 34 4.29 2.86 -15.23
CA THR A 34 3.45 3.84 -15.93
C THR A 34 2.49 3.15 -16.89
N GLU A 35 3.00 2.22 -17.71
CA GLU A 35 2.17 1.42 -18.61
C GLU A 35 1.14 0.58 -17.84
N ALA A 36 1.53 -0.01 -16.71
CA ALA A 36 0.63 -0.77 -15.85
C ALA A 36 -0.48 0.11 -15.25
N THR A 37 -0.14 1.31 -14.80
CA THR A 37 -1.10 2.30 -14.28
C THR A 37 -2.09 2.70 -15.38
N ASP A 38 -1.61 2.99 -16.58
CA ASP A 38 -2.46 3.39 -17.70
C ASP A 38 -3.36 2.25 -18.17
N TYR A 39 -2.89 1.01 -18.08
CA TYR A 39 -3.72 -0.16 -18.32
C TYR A 39 -4.83 -0.33 -17.27
N ILE A 40 -4.54 -0.11 -15.99
CA ILE A 40 -5.58 -0.08 -14.92
C ILE A 40 -6.62 1.00 -15.24
N LYS A 41 -6.19 2.19 -15.64
CA LYS A 41 -7.11 3.27 -16.05
C LYS A 41 -7.99 2.82 -17.20
N LEU A 42 -7.43 2.23 -18.25
CA LEU A 42 -8.19 1.72 -19.40
C LEU A 42 -9.24 0.67 -18.97
N LEU A 43 -8.86 -0.27 -18.10
CA LEU A 43 -9.77 -1.30 -17.60
C LEU A 43 -10.96 -0.70 -16.84
N THR A 44 -10.74 0.39 -16.12
CA THR A 44 -11.69 1.01 -15.18
C THR A 44 -12.40 2.25 -15.74
N GLN A 45 -12.19 2.59 -17.01
CA GLN A 45 -12.69 3.82 -17.64
C GLN A 45 -14.20 3.83 -17.89
N ASP A 46 -14.85 2.67 -17.95
CA ASP A 46 -16.29 2.58 -18.13
C ASP A 46 -17.00 2.63 -16.77
N GLN A 47 -17.69 3.75 -16.52
CA GLN A 47 -18.47 3.99 -15.32
C GLN A 47 -19.62 2.98 -15.13
N CYS A 48 -20.03 2.31 -16.20
CA CYS A 48 -21.05 1.26 -16.19
C CYS A 48 -20.44 -0.15 -16.22
N SER A 49 -19.11 -0.27 -16.14
CA SER A 49 -18.44 -1.57 -16.23
C SER A 49 -18.74 -2.45 -15.02
N SER A 50 -18.65 -3.76 -15.25
CA SER A 50 -18.79 -4.75 -14.18
C SER A 50 -17.76 -4.62 -13.06
N GLN A 51 -16.65 -3.90 -13.29
CA GLN A 51 -15.57 -3.66 -12.32
C GLN A 51 -15.99 -2.75 -11.16
N PHE A 52 -17.04 -1.93 -11.35
CA PHE A 52 -17.63 -1.07 -10.30
C PHE A 52 -19.04 -1.49 -9.87
N ASN A 53 -19.47 -2.71 -10.20
CA ASN A 53 -20.68 -3.27 -9.63
C ASN A 53 -20.52 -3.48 -8.12
N THR A 54 -21.59 -3.27 -7.34
CA THR A 54 -21.61 -3.37 -5.87
C THR A 54 -20.99 -4.67 -5.29
N GLY A 55 -20.94 -5.76 -6.07
CA GLY A 55 -20.30 -7.02 -5.67
C GLY A 55 -18.78 -7.12 -5.94
N ASN A 56 -18.25 -6.32 -6.87
CA ASN A 56 -16.84 -6.27 -7.26
C ASN A 56 -16.14 -5.03 -6.71
N THR A 57 -16.91 -3.98 -6.46
CA THR A 57 -16.48 -2.83 -5.66
C THR A 57 -16.36 -3.27 -4.21
N ILE A 58 -15.22 -2.97 -3.61
CA ILE A 58 -15.00 -3.22 -2.19
C ILE A 58 -15.90 -2.26 -1.41
N GLY A 59 -16.90 -2.77 -0.66
CA GLY A 59 -17.88 -1.92 0.02
C GLY A 59 -18.73 -2.52 1.17
N GLU A 60 -18.16 -2.56 2.37
CA GLU A 60 -18.67 -2.07 3.69
C GLU A 60 -17.61 -2.43 4.74
N LEU A 61 -16.88 -1.47 5.30
CA LEU A 61 -15.89 -1.73 6.34
C LEU A 61 -16.56 -1.69 7.73
N ASN A 62 -17.38 -2.72 7.97
CA ASN A 62 -17.95 -3.08 9.26
C ASN A 62 -18.40 -4.57 9.25
N GLY A 63 -17.48 -5.47 8.85
CA GLY A 63 -17.76 -6.92 8.82
C GLY A 63 -16.78 -7.81 8.06
N ARG A 64 -15.79 -7.24 7.34
CA ARG A 64 -14.66 -7.98 6.76
C ARG A 64 -13.38 -7.59 7.46
N ILE A 65 -12.53 -8.57 7.80
CA ILE A 65 -11.24 -8.38 8.49
C ILE A 65 -10.09 -8.15 7.48
N LYS A 66 -10.33 -8.31 6.15
CA LYS A 66 -9.33 -8.15 5.08
C LYS A 66 -9.94 -7.61 3.79
N ILE A 67 -9.19 -6.80 3.04
CA ILE A 67 -9.59 -6.17 1.77
C ILE A 67 -8.87 -6.85 0.59
N PRO A 68 -9.55 -7.49 -0.35
CA PRO A 68 -8.91 -8.14 -1.50
C PRO A 68 -8.27 -7.15 -2.47
N LEU A 69 -7.12 -7.51 -3.03
CA LEU A 69 -6.38 -6.72 -4.02
C LEU A 69 -6.47 -7.36 -5.40
N ASN A 70 -6.69 -6.54 -6.43
CA ASN A 70 -6.41 -6.94 -7.81
C ASN A 70 -4.93 -6.77 -8.08
N THR A 71 -4.33 -7.68 -8.85
CA THR A 71 -2.90 -7.68 -9.16
C THR A 71 -2.67 -7.54 -10.66
N LEU A 72 -1.72 -6.70 -11.04
CA LEU A 72 -1.24 -6.55 -12.41
C LEU A 72 0.28 -6.73 -12.43
N GLU A 73 0.76 -7.69 -13.22
CA GLU A 73 2.19 -7.92 -13.38
C GLU A 73 2.77 -7.04 -14.50
N PHE A 74 3.96 -6.51 -14.27
CA PHE A 74 4.72 -5.72 -15.24
C PHE A 74 6.23 -5.92 -15.05
N GLY A 75 7.01 -5.57 -16.08
CA GLY A 75 8.45 -5.78 -16.07
C GLY A 75 8.84 -7.26 -15.91
N SER A 76 10.02 -7.51 -15.33
CA SER A 76 10.54 -8.88 -15.21
C SER A 76 9.85 -9.73 -14.14
N SER A 77 9.16 -9.11 -13.18
CA SER A 77 8.40 -9.78 -12.10
C SER A 77 7.73 -8.79 -11.13
N GLU A 78 7.52 -7.53 -11.52
CA GLU A 78 6.96 -6.52 -10.62
C GLU A 78 5.43 -6.62 -10.61
N LYS A 79 4.82 -6.25 -9.48
CA LYS A 79 3.37 -6.32 -9.26
C LYS A 79 2.85 -4.96 -8.84
N LEU A 80 1.75 -4.55 -9.46
CA LEU A 80 0.97 -3.40 -9.06
C LEU A 80 -0.35 -3.90 -8.49
N TYR A 81 -0.70 -3.43 -7.30
CA TYR A 81 -1.95 -3.79 -6.66
C TYR A 81 -2.96 -2.66 -6.79
N TYR A 82 -4.24 -2.99 -6.96
CA TYR A 82 -5.28 -1.98 -6.98
C TYR A 82 -6.63 -2.47 -6.45
N VAL A 83 -7.44 -1.52 -6.01
CA VAL A 83 -8.78 -1.72 -5.47
C VAL A 83 -9.75 -0.77 -6.15
N THR A 84 -10.90 -1.28 -6.59
CA THR A 84 -12.02 -0.45 -7.05
C THR A 84 -13.02 -0.25 -5.90
N ALA A 85 -13.40 1.00 -5.68
CA ALA A 85 -14.27 1.42 -4.60
C ALA A 85 -15.27 2.48 -5.10
N ASN A 86 -16.35 2.61 -4.35
CA ASN A 86 -17.37 3.64 -4.50
C ASN A 86 -17.31 4.46 -3.22
N ILE A 87 -17.09 5.78 -3.27
CA ILE A 87 -16.95 6.57 -2.03
C ILE A 87 -17.85 7.79 -2.04
N ASP A 88 -18.28 8.23 -0.86
CA ASP A 88 -18.91 9.53 -0.70
C ASP A 88 -17.94 10.67 -1.07
N TYR A 89 -18.42 11.67 -1.81
CA TYR A 89 -17.62 12.82 -2.22
C TYR A 89 -16.94 13.56 -1.05
N ARG A 90 -17.52 13.55 0.15
CA ARG A 90 -16.96 14.15 1.37
C ARG A 90 -15.69 13.43 1.81
N ASN A 91 -15.62 12.11 1.61
CA ASN A 91 -14.49 11.27 2.00
C ASN A 91 -13.26 11.50 1.10
N LEU A 92 -13.46 11.92 -0.15
CA LEU A 92 -12.37 12.24 -1.08
C LEU A 92 -11.49 13.40 -0.56
N PHE A 93 -12.09 14.42 0.06
CA PHE A 93 -11.35 15.54 0.64
C PHE A 93 -10.43 15.14 1.80
N TYR A 94 -10.76 14.07 2.54
CA TYR A 94 -9.91 13.56 3.61
C TYR A 94 -8.66 12.87 3.07
N LEU A 95 -8.72 12.29 1.86
CA LEU A 95 -7.56 11.70 1.20
C LEU A 95 -6.54 12.76 0.76
N GLU A 96 -7.00 13.97 0.41
CA GLU A 96 -6.15 15.08 -0.03
C GLU A 96 -5.53 15.88 1.12
N LYS A 97 -6.23 15.97 2.27
CA LYS A 97 -5.91 16.92 3.35
C LYS A 97 -5.64 16.29 4.72
N GLY A 98 -5.60 14.97 4.84
CA GLY A 98 -5.42 14.29 6.13
C GLY A 98 -4.21 14.84 6.90
N ASP A 99 -4.46 15.44 8.07
CA ASP A 99 -3.42 15.94 8.96
C ASP A 99 -2.41 14.82 9.27
N GLY A 100 -1.17 14.96 8.80
CA GLY A 100 -0.12 13.96 8.98
C GLY A 100 0.09 12.96 7.83
N ASN A 101 -0.45 13.21 6.64
CA ASN A 101 -0.25 12.44 5.39
C ASN A 101 -0.70 10.97 5.45
N SER A 102 -1.52 10.58 6.43
CA SER A 102 -1.98 9.21 6.64
C SER A 102 -3.49 9.13 6.85
N TRP A 103 -4.13 8.15 6.26
CA TRP A 103 -5.54 7.83 6.47
C TRP A 103 -5.75 6.32 6.67
N ASP A 104 -6.75 5.98 7.47
CA ASP A 104 -7.13 4.58 7.71
C ASP A 104 -8.06 4.12 6.59
N ILE A 105 -7.80 2.94 6.01
CA ILE A 105 -8.69 2.38 4.99
C ILE A 105 -10.13 2.16 5.50
N ASN A 106 -10.34 2.06 6.82
CA ASN A 106 -11.65 1.96 7.47
C ASN A 106 -12.48 3.25 7.48
N VAL A 107 -11.86 4.43 7.35
CA VAL A 107 -12.64 5.67 7.29
C VAL A 107 -13.32 5.85 5.93
N LEU A 108 -13.05 4.95 4.98
CA LEU A 108 -13.77 4.88 3.71
C LEU A 108 -15.17 4.29 3.93
N ASP A 109 -16.15 5.17 4.21
CA ASP A 109 -17.55 4.79 4.07
C ASP A 109 -17.91 4.72 2.58
N ILE A 110 -18.19 3.50 2.13
CA ILE A 110 -18.44 3.15 0.73
C ILE A 110 -19.95 3.12 0.40
N LYS A 111 -20.83 3.39 1.39
CA LYS A 111 -22.26 3.09 1.24
C LYS A 111 -23.19 4.25 0.91
N ASP A 112 -22.72 5.49 0.80
CA ASP A 112 -23.63 6.63 0.74
C ASP A 112 -24.09 6.98 -0.68
N TYR A 113 -25.31 7.51 -0.82
CA TYR A 113 -25.98 7.82 -2.10
C TYR A 113 -25.49 9.13 -2.75
N HIS A 114 -24.18 9.32 -2.89
CA HIS A 114 -23.55 10.38 -3.71
C HIS A 114 -22.13 9.93 -4.15
N ILE A 115 -22.10 8.83 -4.90
CA ILE A 115 -20.93 7.97 -5.06
C ILE A 115 -19.99 8.47 -6.17
N ARG A 116 -18.71 8.65 -5.84
CA ARG A 116 -17.60 8.73 -6.80
C ARG A 116 -16.97 7.35 -6.96
N GLN A 117 -16.67 6.97 -8.20
CA GLN A 117 -15.84 5.80 -8.47
C GLN A 117 -14.38 6.15 -8.19
N VAL A 118 -13.72 5.27 -7.45
CA VAL A 118 -12.33 5.46 -7.04
C VAL A 118 -11.56 4.18 -7.27
N VAL A 119 -10.35 4.32 -7.82
CA VAL A 119 -9.36 3.25 -7.93
C VAL A 119 -8.19 3.61 -7.04
N PHE A 120 -8.00 2.85 -5.96
CA PHE A 120 -6.80 2.94 -5.15
C PHE A 120 -5.70 2.11 -5.82
N ILE A 121 -4.64 2.77 -6.28
CA ILE A 121 -3.46 2.13 -6.85
C ILE A 121 -2.40 2.10 -5.75
N ILE A 122 -1.96 0.91 -5.40
CA ILE A 122 -1.11 0.65 -4.25
C ILE A 122 0.28 0.29 -4.77
N ASP A 123 1.20 1.24 -4.63
CA ASP A 123 2.54 1.16 -5.18
C ASP A 123 3.53 0.58 -4.15
N THR A 124 3.44 -0.72 -3.94
CA THR A 124 4.34 -1.41 -3.01
C THR A 124 4.42 -2.89 -3.34
N GLU A 125 5.56 -3.49 -3.02
CA GLU A 125 5.77 -4.93 -3.07
C GLU A 125 5.08 -5.60 -1.86
N LEU A 126 3.75 -5.67 -1.89
CA LEU A 126 3.00 -6.45 -0.90
C LEU A 126 3.18 -7.94 -1.19
N SER A 127 3.53 -8.70 -0.16
CA SER A 127 3.52 -10.17 -0.19
C SER A 127 2.10 -10.75 -0.15
N SER A 128 1.12 -9.95 0.27
CA SER A 128 -0.27 -10.36 0.47
C SER A 128 -1.17 -9.87 -0.67
N ALA A 129 -2.05 -10.76 -1.14
CA ALA A 129 -3.14 -10.41 -2.06
C ALA A 129 -4.34 -9.72 -1.35
N THR A 130 -4.18 -9.35 -0.08
CA THR A 130 -5.18 -8.62 0.70
C THR A 130 -4.53 -7.56 1.58
N LEU A 131 -5.13 -6.37 1.72
CA LEU A 131 -4.74 -5.41 2.75
C LEU A 131 -5.40 -5.76 4.10
N PRO A 132 -4.66 -5.63 5.21
CA PRO A 132 -5.25 -5.55 6.55
C PRO A 132 -6.22 -4.38 6.66
N VAL A 133 -7.21 -4.54 7.52
CA VAL A 133 -8.28 -3.55 7.74
C VAL A 133 -7.76 -2.33 8.50
N ASP A 134 -6.73 -2.46 9.32
CA ASP A 134 -6.09 -1.38 10.09
C ASP A 134 -4.89 -0.75 9.38
N MET A 135 -4.67 -1.09 8.11
CA MET A 135 -3.55 -0.55 7.36
C MET A 135 -3.74 0.94 7.11
N GLN A 136 -2.80 1.73 7.62
CA GLN A 136 -2.69 3.14 7.31
C GLN A 136 -2.17 3.30 5.89
N MET A 137 -2.71 4.27 5.16
CA MET A 137 -2.33 4.59 3.78
C MET A 137 -1.95 6.06 3.68
N ALA A 138 -0.89 6.37 2.94
CA ALA A 138 -0.56 7.73 2.53
C ALA A 138 -1.05 7.95 1.11
N THR A 139 -1.74 9.07 0.86
CA THR A 139 -2.01 9.51 -0.51
C THR A 139 -0.78 10.19 -1.09
N GLU A 140 -0.25 9.67 -2.19
CA GLU A 140 0.82 10.32 -2.95
C GLU A 140 0.24 11.37 -3.90
N LYS A 141 -0.77 10.98 -4.68
CA LYS A 141 -1.47 11.85 -5.63
C LYS A 141 -2.86 11.32 -5.96
N ILE A 142 -3.71 12.23 -6.44
CA ILE A 142 -5.03 11.89 -6.99
C ILE A 142 -5.11 12.42 -8.42
N GLU A 143 -5.57 11.57 -9.34
CA GLU A 143 -5.84 11.93 -10.73
C GLU A 143 -7.32 11.69 -11.04
N GLU A 144 -8.00 12.63 -11.70
CA GLU A 144 -9.37 12.41 -12.18
C GLU A 144 -9.36 12.17 -13.69
N LEU A 145 -9.98 11.08 -14.13
CA LEU A 145 -10.18 10.78 -15.55
C LEU A 145 -11.58 10.23 -15.76
N ASN A 146 -12.36 10.86 -16.65
CA ASN A 146 -13.73 10.46 -16.99
C ASN A 146 -14.62 10.20 -15.76
N GLY A 147 -14.52 11.04 -14.72
CA GLY A 147 -15.33 10.93 -13.50
C GLY A 147 -14.91 9.83 -12.52
N VAL A 148 -13.83 9.09 -12.81
CA VAL A 148 -13.17 8.15 -11.90
C VAL A 148 -11.96 8.82 -11.28
N ASN A 149 -11.78 8.68 -9.95
CA ASN A 149 -10.60 9.17 -9.25
C ASN A 149 -9.59 8.04 -9.06
N TYR A 150 -8.35 8.26 -9.44
CA TYR A 150 -7.24 7.33 -9.27
C TYR A 150 -6.36 7.85 -8.13
N VAL A 151 -6.47 7.19 -6.98
CA VAL A 151 -5.74 7.55 -5.77
C VAL A 151 -4.50 6.67 -5.71
N HIS A 152 -3.35 7.27 -5.98
CA HIS A 152 -2.06 6.62 -5.79
C HIS A 152 -1.72 6.68 -4.31
N CYS A 153 -1.56 5.52 -3.71
CA CYS A 153 -1.38 5.38 -2.28
C CYS A 153 -0.28 4.40 -1.93
N ASN A 154 0.40 4.70 -0.84
CA ASN A 154 1.47 3.89 -0.29
C ASN A 154 1.05 3.44 1.11
N PRO A 155 1.13 2.15 1.45
CA PRO A 155 0.86 1.73 2.81
C PRO A 155 1.89 2.36 3.73
N ILE A 156 1.40 2.91 4.83
CA ILE A 156 2.22 3.33 5.94
C ILE A 156 2.41 2.12 6.82
N ILE A 157 3.59 1.53 6.69
CA ILE A 157 3.98 0.33 7.41
C ILE A 157 4.55 0.77 8.76
N LYS A 158 3.71 1.34 9.65
CA LYS A 158 4.15 1.69 11.00
C LYS A 158 3.75 0.62 12.00
N PHE A 159 4.76 -0.01 12.57
CA PHE A 159 4.61 -1.01 13.61
C PHE A 159 4.63 -0.30 14.96
N SER A 160 3.49 -0.29 15.64
CA SER A 160 3.40 0.16 17.02
C SER A 160 3.97 -0.90 17.97
N LEU A 161 5.30 -1.12 17.94
CA LEU A 161 5.97 -2.12 18.79
C LEU A 161 5.55 -2.01 20.27
N HIS A 162 5.23 -0.79 20.72
CA HIS A 162 4.94 -0.48 22.11
C HIS A 162 3.46 -0.53 22.53
N LYS A 163 2.51 -0.72 21.60
CA LYS A 163 1.07 -0.66 21.92
C LYS A 163 0.52 -2.02 22.34
N GLU A 164 0.62 -3.00 21.47
CA GLU A 164 0.05 -4.34 21.66
C GLU A 164 1.07 -5.41 21.32
N ILE A 165 0.91 -6.61 21.91
CA ILE A 165 1.75 -7.76 21.57
C ILE A 165 1.27 -8.30 20.23
N PHE A 166 2.16 -8.39 19.25
CA PHE A 166 1.85 -9.00 17.96
C PHE A 166 1.72 -10.51 18.11
N ASP A 167 0.76 -11.09 17.40
CA ASP A 167 0.70 -12.54 17.23
C ASP A 167 1.73 -13.03 16.19
N ASN A 168 1.88 -14.35 16.07
CA ASN A 168 2.89 -14.94 15.20
C ASN A 168 2.64 -14.64 13.71
N ASP A 169 1.37 -14.58 13.29
CA ASP A 169 1.03 -14.31 11.89
C ASP A 169 1.35 -12.85 11.55
N GLU A 170 1.09 -11.94 12.49
CA GLU A 170 1.45 -10.54 12.39
C GLU A 170 2.97 -10.34 12.36
N ILE A 171 3.73 -11.00 13.26
CA ILE A 171 5.21 -10.97 13.23
C ILE A 171 5.75 -11.42 11.88
N LYS A 172 5.21 -12.52 11.34
CA LYS A 172 5.63 -13.05 10.03
C LYS A 172 5.33 -12.08 8.90
N GLN A 173 4.12 -11.53 8.85
CA GLN A 173 3.75 -10.54 7.84
C GLN A 173 4.65 -9.29 7.90
N LYS A 174 4.91 -8.78 9.10
CA LYS A 174 5.79 -7.61 9.28
C LYS A 174 7.24 -7.91 8.89
N SER A 175 7.76 -9.10 9.21
CA SER A 175 9.08 -9.57 8.79
C SER A 175 9.18 -9.71 7.27
N ASP A 176 8.18 -10.32 6.62
CA ASP A 176 8.12 -10.44 5.16
C ASP A 176 8.10 -9.06 4.50
N LEU A 177 7.34 -8.11 5.04
CA LEU A 177 7.30 -6.72 4.55
C LEU A 177 8.67 -6.04 4.68
N ILE A 178 9.34 -6.15 5.81
CA ILE A 178 10.70 -5.62 5.99
C ILE A 178 11.66 -6.28 4.99
N ASN A 179 11.61 -7.60 4.81
CA ASN A 179 12.54 -8.29 3.92
C ASN A 179 12.31 -7.99 2.42
N ASN A 180 11.08 -7.71 2.02
CA ASN A 180 10.75 -7.34 0.64
C ASN A 180 11.18 -5.91 0.30
N LEU A 181 11.36 -5.05 1.31
CA LEU A 181 11.89 -3.71 1.07
C LEU A 181 13.40 -3.80 0.80
N LYS A 182 13.84 -3.20 -0.32
CA LYS A 182 15.25 -3.14 -0.70
C LYS A 182 16.04 -2.26 0.27
N PHE A 183 16.48 -2.83 1.39
CA PHE A 183 17.45 -2.22 2.28
C PHE A 183 18.84 -2.26 1.66
N ASP A 184 19.62 -1.18 1.84
CA ASP A 184 21.07 -1.34 1.76
C ASP A 184 21.53 -2.25 2.92
N PRO A 185 22.54 -3.12 2.73
CA PRO A 185 22.95 -4.11 3.73
C PRO A 185 23.28 -3.50 5.11
N GLN A 186 23.90 -2.32 5.13
CA GLN A 186 24.29 -1.65 6.38
C GLN A 186 23.06 -1.19 7.17
N ARG A 187 22.02 -0.72 6.47
CA ARG A 187 20.77 -0.32 7.10
C ARG A 187 19.97 -1.51 7.63
N LYS A 188 20.06 -2.68 7.00
CA LYS A 188 19.48 -3.92 7.54
C LYS A 188 20.21 -4.39 8.80
N GLU A 189 21.53 -4.38 8.80
CA GLU A 189 22.33 -4.71 9.99
C GLU A 189 22.01 -3.77 11.16
N LYS A 190 21.91 -2.46 10.90
CA LYS A 190 21.53 -1.47 11.92
C LYS A 190 20.12 -1.70 12.47
N LEU A 191 19.17 -2.12 11.64
CA LEU A 191 17.82 -2.48 12.09
C LEU A 191 17.87 -3.64 13.08
N MET A 192 18.60 -4.71 12.73
CA MET A 192 18.76 -5.89 13.56
C MET A 192 19.38 -5.54 14.91
N GLU A 193 20.47 -4.77 14.91
CA GLU A 193 21.15 -4.33 16.14
C GLU A 193 20.22 -3.53 17.06
N LEU A 194 19.50 -2.55 16.53
CA LEU A 194 18.61 -1.71 17.34
C LEU A 194 17.40 -2.49 17.88
N LEU A 195 16.88 -3.46 17.12
CA LEU A 195 15.83 -4.35 17.63
C LEU A 195 16.35 -5.31 18.71
N GLU A 196 17.57 -5.84 18.56
CA GLU A 196 18.23 -6.66 19.59
C GLU A 196 18.46 -5.87 20.89
N ASN A 197 18.88 -4.61 20.77
CA ASN A 197 19.01 -3.68 21.89
C ASN A 197 17.67 -3.39 22.57
N CYS A 198 16.59 -3.41 21.80
CA CYS A 198 15.23 -3.25 22.30
C CYS A 198 14.58 -4.55 22.82
N SER A 199 15.26 -5.70 22.75
CA SER A 199 14.65 -7.01 23.03
C SER A 199 14.58 -7.38 24.51
N GLU A 200 13.66 -8.28 24.88
CA GLU A 200 13.55 -8.79 26.26
C GLU A 200 14.78 -9.59 26.73
N LYS A 201 15.63 -10.07 25.82
CA LYS A 201 16.89 -10.75 26.16
C LYS A 201 18.00 -9.77 26.55
N ASN A 202 17.85 -8.48 26.27
CA ASN A 202 18.80 -7.46 26.67
C ASN A 202 18.34 -6.78 27.97
N SER A 203 18.99 -7.12 29.09
CA SER A 203 18.69 -6.52 30.40
C SER A 203 18.97 -5.02 30.48
N ASN A 204 19.73 -4.48 29.51
CA ASN A 204 20.10 -3.06 29.45
C ASN A 204 19.22 -2.25 28.48
N CYS A 205 18.20 -2.87 27.89
CA CYS A 205 17.24 -2.18 27.05
C CYS A 205 16.67 -0.95 27.76
N SER A 206 16.86 0.22 27.16
CA SER A 206 16.52 1.51 27.75
C SER A 206 15.50 2.29 26.92
N ASN A 207 14.93 3.33 27.51
CA ASN A 207 14.10 4.28 26.78
C ASN A 207 14.85 4.95 25.62
N ASN A 208 16.17 5.13 25.75
CA ASN A 208 16.98 5.72 24.68
C ASN A 208 17.08 4.79 23.47
N ASP A 209 17.22 3.48 23.70
CA ASP A 209 17.27 2.49 22.61
C ASP A 209 15.93 2.47 21.86
N ALA A 210 14.82 2.54 22.59
CA ALA A 210 13.48 2.62 22.00
C ALA A 210 13.31 3.89 21.14
N VAL A 211 13.75 5.04 21.65
CA VAL A 211 13.74 6.31 20.90
C VAL A 211 14.64 6.23 19.68
N GLU A 212 15.82 5.62 19.80
CA GLU A 212 16.80 5.51 18.73
C GLU A 212 16.30 4.61 17.60
N LEU A 213 15.72 3.46 17.92
CA LEU A 213 15.08 2.57 16.94
C LEU A 213 14.03 3.32 16.11
N CYS A 214 13.08 3.98 16.79
CA CYS A 214 12.00 4.69 16.11
C CYS A 214 12.50 5.91 15.32
N LYS A 215 13.56 6.59 15.76
CA LYS A 215 14.16 7.71 15.01
C LYS A 215 14.94 7.29 13.78
N ASN A 216 15.62 6.14 13.82
CA ASN A 216 16.38 5.63 12.68
C ASN A 216 15.49 4.94 11.64
N PHE A 217 14.36 4.41 12.08
CA PHE A 217 13.39 3.69 11.25
C PHE A 217 11.97 4.28 11.41
N PRO A 218 11.79 5.60 11.18
CA PRO A 218 10.50 6.28 11.39
C PRO A 218 9.42 5.84 10.40
N ASP A 219 9.83 5.25 9.29
CA ASP A 219 8.95 4.68 8.27
C ASP A 219 8.41 3.30 8.70
N PHE A 220 9.03 2.66 9.70
CA PHE A 220 8.71 1.31 10.17
C PHE A 220 8.12 1.26 11.57
N PHE A 221 8.46 2.19 12.44
CA PHE A 221 8.04 2.15 13.84
C PHE A 221 7.40 3.46 14.25
N ASP A 222 6.28 3.36 14.98
CA ASP A 222 5.72 4.52 15.65
C ASP A 222 6.71 5.06 16.68
N GLY A 223 6.80 6.39 16.76
CA GLY A 223 7.57 7.05 17.81
C GLY A 223 7.10 6.63 19.20
N THR A 224 8.05 6.43 20.10
CA THR A 224 7.83 6.23 21.54
C THR A 224 8.93 6.95 22.30
N ASP A 225 8.62 7.36 23.53
CA ASP A 225 9.56 7.93 24.50
C ASP A 225 9.98 6.95 25.60
N LYS A 226 9.35 5.77 25.62
CA LYS A 226 9.57 4.74 26.64
C LYS A 226 9.65 3.34 26.06
N ILE A 227 10.47 2.51 26.68
CA ILE A 227 10.42 1.06 26.49
C ILE A 227 9.19 0.49 27.20
N THR A 228 8.55 -0.49 26.57
CA THR A 228 7.42 -1.21 27.14
C THR A 228 7.66 -2.72 27.04
N PRO A 229 7.04 -3.54 27.91
CA PRO A 229 7.12 -4.99 27.79
C PRO A 229 6.66 -5.51 26.41
N GLN A 230 5.65 -4.87 25.83
CA GLN A 230 5.15 -5.14 24.47
C GLN A 230 6.26 -4.93 23.44
N MET A 231 6.94 -3.79 23.52
CA MET A 231 8.06 -3.48 22.62
C MET A 231 9.19 -4.47 22.76
N GLN A 232 9.54 -4.85 23.99
CA GLN A 232 10.62 -5.82 24.24
C GLN A 232 10.33 -7.20 23.65
N LYS A 233 9.09 -7.66 23.80
CA LYS A 233 8.65 -8.93 23.24
C LYS A 233 8.56 -8.86 21.71
N ASN A 234 7.91 -7.84 21.17
CA ASN A 234 7.73 -7.69 19.72
C ASN A 234 9.07 -7.51 19.00
N ALA A 235 10.00 -6.73 19.57
CA ALA A 235 11.34 -6.56 19.00
C ALA A 235 12.12 -7.88 19.00
N PHE A 236 12.02 -8.67 20.07
CA PHE A 236 12.63 -9.99 20.15
C PHE A 236 12.09 -10.94 19.07
N GLU A 237 10.77 -11.06 18.94
CA GLU A 237 10.14 -11.94 17.96
C GLU A 237 10.46 -11.49 16.52
N LEU A 238 10.44 -10.19 16.25
CA LEU A 238 10.73 -9.64 14.93
C LEU A 238 12.18 -9.90 14.51
N VAL A 239 13.16 -9.74 15.40
CA VAL A 239 14.57 -10.07 15.14
C VAL A 239 14.72 -11.55 14.79
N ASN A 240 14.11 -12.44 15.58
CA ASN A 240 14.22 -13.86 15.32
C ASN A 240 13.61 -14.24 13.97
N GLU A 241 12.48 -13.63 13.60
CA GLU A 241 11.85 -13.90 12.31
C GLU A 241 12.68 -13.35 11.14
N LEU A 242 13.25 -12.15 11.28
CA LEU A 242 14.12 -11.54 10.27
C LEU A 242 15.41 -12.36 10.06
N ALA A 243 15.97 -12.94 11.13
CA ALA A 243 17.17 -13.77 11.08
C ALA A 243 16.97 -15.12 10.37
N LYS A 244 15.72 -15.60 10.22
CA LYS A 244 15.42 -16.85 9.49
C LYS A 244 15.61 -16.74 7.98
N ILE A 245 15.64 -15.51 7.46
CA ILE A 245 15.69 -15.21 6.01
C ILE A 245 17.11 -14.77 5.62
N HIS A 246 18.13 -15.41 6.22
CA HIS A 246 19.55 -15.29 5.85
C HIS A 246 20.10 -16.63 5.37
#